data_AF-A0A3L7T6L7-F1
#
_entry.id   AF-A0A3L7T6L7-F1
#
_cell.length_a   1.000
_cell.length_b   1.000
_cell.length_c   1.000
_cell.angle_alpha   90.00
_cell.angle_beta   90.00
_cell.angle_gamma   90.00
#
_symmetry.space_group_name_H-M   'P 1'
#
loop_
_entity.id
_entity.type
_entity.pdbx_description
1 polymer ?
#
loop_
_entity_poly.entity_id
_entity_poly.type
_entity_poly.pdbx_seq_one_letter_code
_entity_poly.pdbx_strand_id
1 'polypeptide(L)'
;KPSCSQCGYDLTNATSSASCPECGRPLVEVLVREGQIQMRKASKRYQSTRRVCGLPLVSIALGPDAAGRMGHAKGYFAIGDIATGVFAFGGFARGLVAFGGMSIGGVTFGGLSLGTFAAFGGLAVAVIGSAVGGFAAGVVACGGGAFGLVAQGGFAAGYLARGGSSYGVHTWPMGSTAPTPAALEAFNQFAWLIGPSGPNPALRYGIAWAGAIAVLVITLALVPIFFARERRDLVAEELQRPSMNRDRL
;
A
#
# COMPACT_ATOMS: atom_id res chain seq x y z
N LYS A 1 17.55 14.41 -29.34
CA LYS A 1 18.39 15.33 -30.13
C LYS A 1 19.06 16.32 -29.18
N PRO A 2 20.37 16.60 -29.32
CA PRO A 2 21.04 17.63 -28.54
C PRO A 2 20.57 19.02 -29.00
N SER A 3 20.04 19.83 -28.10
CA SER A 3 19.57 21.19 -28.40
C SER A 3 20.14 22.20 -27.40
N CYS A 4 20.18 23.46 -27.80
CA CYS A 4 20.55 24.55 -26.92
C CYS A 4 19.38 24.91 -25.98
N SER A 5 19.60 24.93 -24.66
CA SER A 5 18.58 25.34 -23.67
C SER A 5 18.14 26.79 -23.78
N GLN A 6 18.99 27.66 -24.32
CA GLN A 6 18.73 29.10 -24.39
C GLN A 6 17.99 29.52 -25.67
N CYS A 7 18.39 28.98 -26.83
CA CYS A 7 17.82 29.36 -28.13
C CYS A 7 17.08 28.24 -28.85
N GLY A 8 17.09 27.00 -28.34
CA GLY A 8 16.41 25.86 -28.96
C GLY A 8 17.08 25.32 -30.23
N TYR A 9 18.22 25.88 -30.66
CA TYR A 9 18.94 25.44 -31.86
C TYR A 9 19.38 23.97 -31.76
N ASP A 10 19.23 23.22 -32.86
CA ASP A 10 19.63 21.81 -32.95
C ASP A 10 21.15 21.70 -33.12
N LEU A 11 21.81 21.12 -32.11
CA LEU A 11 23.26 20.99 -32.03
C LEU A 11 23.77 19.68 -32.63
N THR A 12 22.93 18.91 -33.33
CA THR A 12 23.31 17.60 -33.89
C THR A 12 24.51 17.69 -34.85
N ASN A 13 24.68 18.82 -35.55
CA ASN A 13 25.76 19.05 -36.51
C ASN A 13 26.91 19.93 -35.98
N ALA A 14 26.87 20.36 -34.71
CA ALA A 14 27.88 21.23 -34.11
C ALA A 14 29.04 20.41 -33.50
N THR A 15 29.93 19.88 -34.35
CA THR A 15 31.07 19.04 -33.93
C THR A 15 32.39 19.80 -33.80
N SER A 16 32.51 20.98 -34.42
CA SER A 16 33.74 21.77 -34.48
C SER A 16 33.70 23.08 -33.70
N SER A 17 32.54 23.50 -33.20
CA SER A 17 32.38 24.77 -32.47
C SER A 17 32.25 24.54 -30.96
N ALA A 18 33.13 25.17 -30.17
CA ALA A 18 33.08 25.15 -28.70
C ALA A 18 31.89 25.95 -28.13
N SER A 19 31.22 26.73 -28.98
CA SER A 19 30.10 27.61 -28.65
C SER A 19 28.94 27.44 -29.64
N CYS A 20 27.74 27.80 -29.20
CA CYS A 20 26.54 27.72 -30.01
C CYS A 20 26.58 28.79 -31.11
N PRO A 21 26.35 28.45 -32.39
CA PRO A 21 26.48 29.40 -33.50
C PRO A 21 25.43 30.53 -33.48
N GLU A 22 24.28 30.31 -32.84
CA GLU A 22 23.20 31.29 -32.73
C GLU A 22 23.36 32.20 -31.51
N CYS A 23 23.60 31.63 -30.32
CA CYS A 23 23.60 32.41 -29.07
C CYS A 23 25.00 32.74 -28.53
N GLY A 24 26.07 32.23 -29.14
CA GLY A 24 27.46 32.50 -28.76
C GLY A 24 27.93 31.90 -27.42
N ARG A 25 27.02 31.30 -26.63
CA ARG A 25 27.36 30.69 -25.34
C ARG A 25 28.16 29.39 -25.50
N PRO A 26 29.04 29.07 -24.54
CA PRO A 26 29.83 27.84 -24.59
C PRO A 26 28.92 26.61 -24.49
N LEU A 27 29.18 25.58 -25.32
CA LEU A 27 28.34 24.39 -25.41
C LEU A 27 28.18 23.67 -24.07
N VAL A 28 29.20 23.70 -23.21
CA VAL A 28 29.20 23.06 -21.88
C VAL A 28 28.09 23.56 -20.97
N GLU A 29 27.64 24.82 -21.13
CA GLU A 29 26.59 25.40 -20.31
C GLU A 29 25.19 25.17 -20.88
N VAL A 30 25.07 25.14 -22.21
CA VAL A 30 23.76 25.21 -22.87
C VAL A 30 23.28 23.89 -23.48
N LEU A 31 24.14 22.89 -23.63
CA LEU A 31 23.81 21.63 -24.30
C LEU A 31 22.85 20.78 -23.44
N VAL A 32 21.63 20.60 -23.94
CA VAL A 32 20.63 19.70 -23.36
C VAL A 32 20.43 18.53 -24.29
N ARG A 33 20.64 17.30 -23.79
CA ARG A 33 20.27 16.08 -24.52
C ARG A 33 18.86 15.68 -24.09
N GLU A 34 17.93 15.59 -25.05
CA GLU A 34 16.57 15.06 -24.79
C GLU A 34 16.58 13.70 -24.06
N GLY A 35 17.61 12.88 -24.27
CA GLY A 35 17.78 11.60 -23.56
C GLY A 35 17.94 11.73 -22.04
N GLN A 36 18.34 12.89 -21.51
CA GLN A 36 18.40 13.15 -20.06
C GLN A 36 17.06 13.67 -19.50
N ILE A 37 16.14 14.14 -20.33
CA ILE A 37 14.82 14.62 -19.90
C ILE A 37 13.87 13.42 -19.71
N GLN A 38 13.99 12.38 -20.55
CA GLN A 38 13.07 11.23 -20.56
C GLN A 38 13.14 10.32 -19.31
N MET A 39 14.23 10.36 -18.52
CA MET A 39 14.37 9.58 -17.28
C MET A 39 14.17 10.40 -15.99
N ARG A 40 13.83 11.68 -16.08
CA ARG A 40 13.31 12.43 -14.93
C ARG A 40 11.80 12.28 -14.92
N LYS A 41 11.29 11.14 -14.43
CA LYS A 41 9.87 11.06 -14.00
C LYS A 41 9.61 12.31 -13.16
N ALA A 42 8.69 13.16 -13.59
CA ALA A 42 8.38 14.42 -12.93
C ALA A 42 8.19 14.19 -11.43
N SER A 43 9.14 14.64 -10.62
CA SER A 43 9.10 14.42 -9.20
C SER A 43 8.03 15.32 -8.60
N LYS A 44 6.90 14.73 -8.19
CA LYS A 44 5.77 15.49 -7.64
C LYS A 44 5.80 15.34 -6.12
N ARG A 45 6.13 16.43 -5.45
CA ARG A 45 6.13 16.54 -3.99
C ARG A 45 5.03 17.51 -3.58
N TYR A 46 4.12 17.04 -2.76
CA TYR A 46 3.03 17.84 -2.21
C TYR A 46 2.78 17.44 -0.76
N GLN A 47 2.65 18.43 0.11
CA GLN A 47 2.35 18.22 1.52
C GLN A 47 1.22 19.15 1.92
N SER A 48 0.17 18.59 2.55
CA SER A 48 -0.94 19.37 3.07
C SER A 48 -0.52 20.16 4.31
N THR A 49 -1.07 21.37 4.47
CA THR A 49 -0.94 22.18 5.68
C THR A 49 -1.75 21.63 6.85
N ARG A 50 -2.85 20.91 6.60
CA ARG A 50 -3.64 20.28 7.66
C ARG A 50 -2.86 19.14 8.28
N ARG A 51 -2.74 19.14 9.61
CA ARG A 51 -2.09 18.08 10.39
C ARG A 51 -3.12 17.36 11.26
N VAL A 52 -3.06 16.03 11.27
CA VAL A 52 -3.87 15.15 12.13
C VAL A 52 -2.90 14.38 13.02
N CYS A 53 -3.07 14.47 14.33
CA CYS A 53 -2.18 13.82 15.31
C CYS A 53 -0.68 14.14 15.09
N GLY A 54 -0.35 15.38 14.69
CA GLY A 54 1.03 15.82 14.43
C GLY A 54 1.63 15.41 13.07
N LEU A 55 0.91 14.61 12.27
CA LEU A 55 1.30 14.19 10.92
C LEU A 55 0.53 14.98 9.85
N PRO A 56 1.13 15.28 8.68
CA PRO A 56 0.39 15.91 7.59
C PRO A 56 -0.73 14.99 7.11
N LEU A 57 -1.91 15.55 6.83
CA LEU A 57 -3.09 14.78 6.42
C LEU A 57 -2.84 14.06 5.09
N VAL A 58 -2.23 14.75 4.12
CA VAL A 58 -1.81 14.17 2.85
C VAL A 58 -0.35 14.50 2.60
N SER A 59 0.44 13.48 2.27
CA SER A 59 1.81 13.62 1.78
C SER A 59 1.97 12.82 0.49
N ILE A 60 2.40 13.48 -0.57
CA ILE A 60 2.67 12.88 -1.88
C ILE A 60 4.16 13.09 -2.18
N ALA A 61 4.90 12.03 -2.43
CA ALA A 61 6.30 12.07 -2.84
C ALA A 61 6.55 11.01 -3.93
N LEU A 62 6.33 11.41 -5.18
CA LEU A 62 6.49 10.54 -6.35
C LEU A 62 7.83 10.82 -7.04
N GLY A 63 8.58 9.77 -7.34
CA GLY A 63 9.75 9.83 -8.21
C GLY A 63 11.05 10.28 -7.52
N PRO A 64 12.19 10.02 -8.17
CA PRO A 64 13.49 10.41 -7.67
C PRO A 64 13.67 11.94 -7.70
N ASP A 65 14.29 12.48 -6.66
CA ASP A 65 14.69 13.89 -6.60
C ASP A 65 15.67 14.26 -7.74
N ALA A 66 15.94 15.56 -7.94
CA ALA A 66 17.05 16.00 -8.79
C ALA A 66 18.41 15.38 -8.38
N ALA A 67 18.53 14.96 -7.12
CA ALA A 67 19.67 14.24 -6.53
C ALA A 67 19.54 12.69 -6.57
N GLY A 68 18.55 12.12 -7.27
CA GLY A 68 18.36 10.67 -7.42
C GLY A 68 17.76 9.95 -6.21
N ARG A 69 17.38 10.66 -5.14
CA ARG A 69 16.83 10.06 -3.92
C ARG A 69 15.35 9.71 -4.10
N MET A 70 14.95 8.50 -3.69
CA MET A 70 13.55 8.07 -3.68
C MET A 70 12.69 8.98 -2.81
N GLY A 71 11.47 9.26 -3.26
CA GLY A 71 10.50 10.05 -2.49
C GLY A 71 9.97 9.26 -1.28
N HIS A 72 10.25 9.75 -0.06
CA HIS A 72 9.66 9.21 1.16
C HIS A 72 8.45 10.05 1.59
N ALA A 73 7.25 9.51 1.40
CA ALA A 73 6.00 10.14 1.85
C ALA A 73 5.69 9.73 3.29
N LYS A 74 5.48 10.70 4.18
CA LYS A 74 5.08 10.48 5.58
C LYS A 74 3.83 11.30 5.90
N GLY A 75 2.73 10.63 6.25
CA GLY A 75 1.46 11.31 6.53
C GLY A 75 0.33 10.36 6.85
N TYR A 76 -0.87 10.91 7.05
CA TYR A 76 -2.06 10.10 7.25
C TYR A 76 -2.41 9.32 5.99
N PHE A 77 -2.50 10.04 4.86
CA PHE A 77 -2.51 9.50 3.50
C PHE A 77 -1.14 9.74 2.88
N ALA A 78 -0.33 8.68 2.76
CA ALA A 78 1.01 8.71 2.19
C ALA A 78 1.01 8.06 0.80
N ILE A 79 1.37 8.81 -0.24
CA ILE A 79 1.47 8.32 -1.62
C ILE A 79 2.90 8.54 -2.12
N GLY A 80 3.64 7.48 -2.43
CA GLY A 80 5.01 7.62 -2.92
C GLY A 80 5.72 6.30 -3.19
N ASP A 81 6.98 6.35 -3.60
CA ASP A 81 7.78 5.13 -3.81
C ASP A 81 8.00 4.39 -2.49
N ILE A 82 8.34 5.15 -1.44
CA ILE A 82 8.36 4.71 -0.05
C ILE A 82 7.28 5.51 0.68
N ALA A 83 6.24 4.83 1.15
CA ALA A 83 5.12 5.45 1.86
C ALA A 83 5.07 4.95 3.30
N THR A 84 4.98 5.87 4.27
CA THR A 84 4.84 5.55 5.69
C THR A 84 3.68 6.34 6.28
N GLY A 85 2.61 5.68 6.69
CA GLY A 85 1.40 6.38 7.12
C GLY A 85 0.31 5.49 7.69
N VAL A 86 -0.86 6.05 7.95
CA VAL A 86 -2.04 5.24 8.31
C VAL A 86 -2.56 4.52 7.08
N PHE A 87 -2.75 5.28 6.00
CA PHE A 87 -3.03 4.79 4.65
C PHE A 87 -1.80 5.03 3.77
N ALA A 88 -1.09 3.97 3.41
CA ALA A 88 0.13 4.04 2.61
C ALA A 88 -0.10 3.42 1.22
N PHE A 89 0.22 4.18 0.17
CA PHE A 89 0.13 3.76 -1.23
C PHE A 89 1.51 3.91 -1.87
N GLY A 90 2.10 2.82 -2.34
CA GLY A 90 3.45 2.88 -2.91
C GLY A 90 4.04 1.57 -3.37
N GLY A 91 5.27 1.62 -3.90
CA GLY A 91 6.03 0.39 -4.16
C GLY A 91 6.39 -0.32 -2.85
N PHE A 92 6.86 0.47 -1.87
CA PHE A 92 7.16 0.03 -0.52
C PHE A 92 6.29 0.79 0.49
N ALA A 93 5.23 0.15 0.98
CA ALA A 93 4.22 0.76 1.83
C ALA A 93 4.29 0.22 3.26
N ARG A 94 4.40 1.12 4.24
CA ARG A 94 4.38 0.82 5.68
C ARG A 94 3.23 1.57 6.34
N GLY A 95 2.28 0.86 6.94
CA GLY A 95 1.17 1.55 7.59
C GLY A 95 0.14 0.66 8.24
N LEU A 96 -0.92 1.26 8.79
CA LEU A 96 -2.05 0.48 9.31
C LEU A 96 -2.80 -0.20 8.16
N VAL A 97 -3.01 0.52 7.06
CA VAL A 97 -3.54 0.03 5.79
C VAL A 97 -2.52 0.35 4.70
N ALA A 98 -1.92 -0.68 4.12
CA ALA A 98 -0.86 -0.53 3.13
C ALA A 98 -1.23 -1.19 1.79
N PHE A 99 -1.09 -0.44 0.71
CA PHE A 99 -1.28 -0.87 -0.66
C PHE A 99 0.03 -0.73 -1.42
N GLY A 100 0.58 -1.83 -1.94
CA GLY A 100 1.83 -1.77 -2.67
C GLY A 100 2.39 -3.09 -3.17
N GLY A 101 3.56 -3.04 -3.83
CA GLY A 101 4.28 -4.25 -4.22
C GLY A 101 4.78 -5.02 -3.00
N MET A 102 5.45 -4.28 -2.09
CA MET A 102 5.88 -4.76 -0.78
C MET A 102 5.18 -3.94 0.30
N SER A 103 4.34 -4.59 1.09
CA SER A 103 3.48 -3.93 2.08
C SER A 103 3.67 -4.54 3.46
N ILE A 104 3.81 -3.67 4.48
CA ILE A 104 3.98 -4.06 5.88
C ILE A 104 2.99 -3.27 6.72
N GLY A 105 2.16 -3.94 7.50
CA GLY A 105 1.11 -3.24 8.21
C GLY A 105 0.12 -4.06 9.02
N GLY A 106 -0.98 -3.41 9.40
CA GLY A 106 -2.13 -4.08 10.01
C GLY A 106 -2.92 -4.85 8.97
N VAL A 107 -3.37 -4.14 7.93
CA VAL A 107 -4.05 -4.65 6.74
C VAL A 107 -3.20 -4.32 5.52
N THR A 108 -2.84 -5.35 4.75
CA THR A 108 -1.93 -5.19 3.62
C THR A 108 -2.51 -5.77 2.34
N PHE A 109 -2.36 -5.04 1.24
CA PHE A 109 -2.73 -5.47 -0.11
C PHE A 109 -1.51 -5.33 -1.01
N GLY A 110 -1.04 -6.43 -1.59
CA GLY A 110 0.18 -6.40 -2.39
C GLY A 110 0.65 -7.73 -2.97
N GLY A 111 1.80 -7.70 -3.65
CA GLY A 111 2.46 -8.93 -4.09
C GLY A 111 3.07 -9.68 -2.91
N LEU A 112 3.86 -8.96 -2.11
CA LEU A 112 4.42 -9.40 -0.84
C LEU A 112 3.79 -8.58 0.29
N SER A 113 3.01 -9.27 1.12
CA SER A 113 2.12 -8.67 2.11
C SER A 113 2.43 -9.23 3.50
N LEU A 114 2.99 -8.38 4.38
CA LEU A 114 3.25 -8.68 5.78
C LEU A 114 2.24 -7.93 6.66
N GLY A 115 1.10 -8.58 6.90
CA GLY A 115 0.00 -8.05 7.70
C GLY A 115 0.06 -8.52 9.15
N THR A 116 -0.59 -7.79 10.05
CA THR A 116 -0.80 -8.24 11.44
C THR A 116 -2.19 -8.84 11.61
N PHE A 117 -3.21 -8.18 11.02
CA PHE A 117 -4.63 -8.51 11.14
C PHE A 117 -5.24 -9.09 9.87
N ALA A 118 -4.86 -8.57 8.70
CA ALA A 118 -5.29 -9.14 7.42
C ALA A 118 -4.22 -8.93 6.35
N ALA A 119 -3.93 -9.97 5.58
CA ALA A 119 -2.99 -9.88 4.47
C ALA A 119 -3.61 -10.45 3.20
N PHE A 120 -3.59 -9.66 2.13
CA PHE A 120 -4.02 -10.05 0.79
C PHE A 120 -2.84 -9.96 -0.17
N GLY A 121 -2.55 -11.04 -0.89
CA GLY A 121 -1.48 -11.00 -1.88
C GLY A 121 -1.03 -12.31 -2.50
N GLY A 122 0.04 -12.26 -3.28
CA GLY A 122 0.69 -13.46 -3.80
C GLY A 122 1.36 -14.24 -2.66
N LEU A 123 2.19 -13.56 -1.89
CA LEU A 123 2.80 -14.03 -0.64
C LEU A 123 2.21 -13.21 0.52
N ALA A 124 1.31 -13.82 1.27
CA ALA A 124 0.59 -13.18 2.37
C ALA A 124 0.98 -13.84 3.71
N VAL A 125 1.54 -13.06 4.63
CA VAL A 125 1.85 -13.50 5.99
C VAL A 125 1.10 -12.61 6.97
N ALA A 126 0.26 -13.21 7.81
CA ALA A 126 -0.49 -12.56 8.86
C ALA A 126 -0.15 -13.17 10.23
N VAL A 127 0.40 -12.38 11.16
CA VAL A 127 0.89 -12.93 12.45
C VAL A 127 -0.27 -13.41 13.36
N ILE A 128 -1.30 -12.58 13.51
CA ILE A 128 -2.45 -12.85 14.40
C ILE A 128 -3.73 -13.03 13.59
N GLY A 129 -3.72 -12.55 12.34
CA GLY A 129 -4.88 -12.38 11.51
C GLY A 129 -5.13 -13.45 10.45
N SER A 130 -5.97 -13.06 9.50
CA SER A 130 -6.30 -13.88 8.33
C SER A 130 -5.40 -13.53 7.14
N ALA A 131 -4.82 -14.53 6.48
CA ALA A 131 -4.05 -14.37 5.25
C ALA A 131 -4.82 -15.00 4.07
N VAL A 132 -4.98 -14.24 2.98
CA VAL A 132 -5.61 -14.71 1.74
C VAL A 132 -4.66 -14.49 0.58
N GLY A 133 -4.28 -15.55 -0.13
CA GLY A 133 -3.30 -15.41 -1.20
C GLY A 133 -2.91 -16.67 -1.96
N GLY A 134 -1.88 -16.56 -2.79
CA GLY A 134 -1.26 -17.73 -3.43
C GLY A 134 -0.57 -18.61 -2.40
N PHE A 135 0.33 -18.00 -1.62
CA PHE A 135 0.95 -18.58 -0.43
C PHE A 135 0.53 -17.75 0.79
N ALA A 136 -0.20 -18.37 1.71
CA ALA A 136 -0.80 -17.74 2.88
C ALA A 136 -0.29 -18.41 4.16
N ALA A 137 0.23 -17.61 5.09
CA ALA A 137 0.62 -18.06 6.43
C ALA A 137 -0.06 -17.18 7.49
N GLY A 138 -0.78 -17.78 8.44
CA GLY A 138 -1.38 -17.02 9.55
C GLY A 138 -2.32 -17.85 10.42
N VAL A 139 -3.10 -17.21 11.28
CA VAL A 139 -4.06 -17.92 12.15
C VAL A 139 -5.16 -18.56 11.31
N VAL A 140 -5.72 -17.80 10.38
CA VAL A 140 -6.64 -18.29 9.36
C VAL A 140 -6.00 -18.06 7.99
N ALA A 141 -5.59 -19.11 7.31
CA ALA A 141 -4.92 -19.03 6.02
C ALA A 141 -5.80 -19.63 4.92
N CYS A 142 -6.06 -18.87 3.85
CA CYS A 142 -6.82 -19.32 2.69
C CYS A 142 -6.02 -19.08 1.40
N GLY A 143 -5.74 -20.11 0.61
CA GLY A 143 -4.91 -19.92 -0.58
C GLY A 143 -4.54 -21.15 -1.39
N GLY A 144 -3.57 -21.01 -2.29
CA GLY A 144 -2.97 -22.14 -2.99
C GLY A 144 -2.16 -23.02 -2.04
N GLY A 145 -1.24 -22.42 -1.29
CA GLY A 145 -0.55 -23.00 -0.14
C GLY A 145 -0.92 -22.25 1.13
N ALA A 146 -1.53 -22.93 2.10
CA ALA A 146 -2.03 -22.36 3.34
C ALA A 146 -1.37 -23.03 4.56
N PHE A 147 -0.81 -22.22 5.46
CA PHE A 147 -0.16 -22.66 6.69
C PHE A 147 -0.74 -21.91 7.89
N GLY A 148 -1.26 -22.61 8.89
CA GLY A 148 -1.90 -21.93 10.01
C GLY A 148 -2.57 -22.83 11.04
N LEU A 149 -3.26 -22.23 12.00
CA LEU A 149 -4.16 -22.98 12.89
C LEU A 149 -5.35 -23.51 12.09
N VAL A 150 -5.94 -22.64 11.28
CA VAL A 150 -6.94 -22.96 10.28
C VAL A 150 -6.34 -22.73 8.91
N ALA A 151 -6.13 -23.78 8.15
CA ALA A 151 -5.55 -23.73 6.81
C ALA A 151 -6.54 -24.28 5.78
N GLN A 152 -6.77 -23.52 4.72
CA GLN A 152 -7.70 -23.91 3.67
C GLN A 152 -7.15 -23.60 2.28
N GLY A 153 -7.06 -24.61 1.41
CA GLY A 153 -6.39 -24.38 0.13
C GLY A 153 -6.16 -25.60 -0.73
N GLY A 154 -5.36 -25.43 -1.78
CA GLY A 154 -4.87 -26.57 -2.57
C GLY A 154 -3.98 -27.47 -1.70
N PHE A 155 -2.95 -26.87 -1.11
CA PHE A 155 -2.09 -27.44 -0.08
C PHE A 155 -2.38 -26.74 1.25
N ALA A 156 -2.82 -27.47 2.27
CA ALA A 156 -3.17 -26.92 3.58
C ALA A 156 -2.45 -27.67 4.69
N ALA A 157 -1.73 -26.96 5.55
CA ALA A 157 -1.04 -27.55 6.71
C ALA A 157 -1.43 -26.79 7.99
N GLY A 158 -1.98 -27.50 8.98
CA GLY A 158 -2.47 -26.85 10.20
C GLY A 158 -3.17 -27.78 11.20
N TYR A 159 -3.75 -27.19 12.25
CA TYR A 159 -4.56 -27.95 13.20
C TYR A 159 -5.89 -28.38 12.55
N LEU A 160 -6.54 -27.43 11.88
CA LEU A 160 -7.71 -27.63 11.01
C LEU A 160 -7.27 -27.39 9.57
N ALA A 161 -7.10 -28.45 8.78
CA ALA A 161 -6.63 -28.35 7.40
C ALA A 161 -7.67 -28.87 6.43
N ARG A 162 -8.09 -28.06 5.45
CA ARG A 162 -9.10 -28.44 4.45
C ARG A 162 -8.62 -28.10 3.05
N GLY A 163 -8.54 -29.10 2.17
CA GLY A 163 -7.93 -28.87 0.87
C GLY A 163 -7.70 -30.12 0.03
N GLY A 164 -7.14 -29.93 -1.17
CA GLY A 164 -6.76 -31.05 -2.05
C GLY A 164 -5.69 -31.93 -1.44
N SER A 165 -4.73 -31.33 -0.73
CA SER A 165 -3.71 -31.99 0.08
C SER A 165 -3.66 -31.33 1.45
N SER A 166 -4.32 -31.95 2.44
CA SER A 166 -4.43 -31.45 3.81
C SER A 166 -3.59 -32.27 4.79
N TYR A 167 -2.71 -31.61 5.52
CA TYR A 167 -1.86 -32.21 6.56
C TYR A 167 -2.16 -31.58 7.92
N GLY A 168 -2.50 -32.38 8.93
CA GLY A 168 -2.96 -31.85 10.21
C GLY A 168 -3.58 -32.88 11.14
N VAL A 169 -4.05 -32.43 12.30
CA VAL A 169 -4.78 -33.27 13.27
C VAL A 169 -6.19 -33.54 12.78
N HIS A 170 -6.90 -32.48 12.39
CA HIS A 170 -8.26 -32.53 11.85
C HIS A 170 -8.24 -32.13 10.39
N THR A 171 -8.19 -33.12 9.50
CA THR A 171 -8.09 -32.91 8.06
C THR A 171 -9.39 -33.19 7.35
N TRP A 172 -9.72 -32.34 6.37
CA TRP A 172 -10.80 -32.54 5.42
C TRP A 172 -10.22 -32.56 4.01
N PRO A 173 -9.80 -33.73 3.51
CA PRO A 173 -9.31 -33.86 2.14
C PRO A 173 -10.48 -33.66 1.16
N MET A 174 -10.24 -32.93 0.07
CA MET A 174 -11.19 -32.74 -1.05
C MET A 174 -11.22 -33.98 -1.98
N GLY A 175 -11.24 -35.19 -1.40
CA GLY A 175 -11.18 -36.47 -2.10
C GLY A 175 -12.22 -37.48 -1.59
N SER A 176 -12.12 -38.72 -2.05
CA SER A 176 -13.09 -39.82 -1.80
C SER A 176 -13.08 -40.35 -0.36
N THR A 177 -12.11 -39.94 0.46
CA THR A 177 -12.02 -40.33 1.86
C THR A 177 -12.90 -39.41 2.69
N ALA A 178 -13.94 -39.99 3.30
CA ALA A 178 -14.77 -39.27 4.24
C ALA A 178 -13.90 -38.75 5.42
N PRO A 179 -14.10 -37.51 5.86
CA PRO A 179 -13.45 -37.00 7.07
C PRO A 179 -13.78 -37.89 8.26
N THR A 180 -12.85 -37.99 9.21
CA THR A 180 -13.13 -38.66 10.48
C THR A 180 -14.26 -37.91 11.21
N PRO A 181 -15.09 -38.61 12.00
CA PRO A 181 -16.19 -37.98 12.73
C PRO A 181 -15.71 -36.88 13.68
N ALA A 182 -14.52 -37.02 14.28
CA ALA A 182 -13.88 -35.99 15.09
C ALA A 182 -13.52 -34.72 14.28
N ALA A 183 -13.06 -34.88 13.04
CA ALA A 183 -12.80 -33.73 12.17
C ALA A 183 -14.11 -33.04 11.78
N LEU A 184 -15.17 -33.81 11.50
CA LEU A 184 -16.50 -33.26 11.18
C LEU A 184 -17.03 -32.37 12.32
N GLU A 185 -16.93 -32.83 13.57
CA GLU A 185 -17.35 -32.05 14.75
C GLU A 185 -16.52 -30.77 14.89
N ALA A 186 -15.19 -30.85 14.74
CA ALA A 186 -14.33 -29.69 14.83
C ALA A 186 -14.65 -28.65 13.72
N PHE A 187 -14.87 -29.09 12.48
CA PHE A 187 -15.28 -28.21 11.40
C PHE A 187 -16.67 -27.61 11.61
N ASN A 188 -17.62 -28.36 12.18
CA ASN A 188 -18.95 -27.86 12.52
C ASN A 188 -18.89 -26.79 13.62
N GLN A 189 -18.03 -26.97 14.63
CA GLN A 189 -17.83 -25.98 15.69
C GLN A 189 -17.31 -24.65 15.14
N PHE A 190 -16.41 -24.69 14.15
CA PHE A 190 -15.85 -23.51 13.49
C PHE A 190 -16.54 -23.15 12.17
N ALA A 191 -17.74 -23.68 11.91
CA ALA A 191 -18.45 -23.45 10.65
C ALA A 191 -18.80 -21.97 10.41
N TRP A 192 -18.95 -21.16 11.47
CA TRP A 192 -19.13 -19.71 11.38
C TRP A 192 -17.89 -18.97 10.86
N LEU A 193 -16.70 -19.55 11.03
CA LEU A 193 -15.42 -18.96 10.65
C LEU A 193 -14.93 -19.51 9.30
N ILE A 194 -15.05 -20.82 9.11
CA ILE A 194 -14.48 -21.58 7.97
C ILE A 194 -15.54 -21.89 6.90
N GLY A 195 -16.81 -21.66 7.23
CA GLY A 195 -17.97 -21.96 6.42
C GLY A 195 -18.47 -23.40 6.58
N PRO A 196 -19.67 -23.70 6.05
CA PRO A 196 -20.30 -25.03 6.16
C PRO A 196 -19.43 -26.18 5.62
N SER A 197 -19.76 -27.40 6.00
CA SER A 197 -19.24 -28.61 5.35
C SER A 197 -19.85 -28.73 3.94
N GLY A 198 -19.03 -28.56 2.88
CA GLY A 198 -19.48 -28.59 1.48
C GLY A 198 -18.37 -28.25 0.46
N PRO A 199 -18.63 -28.33 -0.86
CA PRO A 199 -17.57 -28.30 -1.87
C PRO A 199 -16.88 -26.95 -2.10
N ASN A 200 -17.44 -25.81 -1.68
CA ASN A 200 -16.91 -24.47 -2.01
C ASN A 200 -16.98 -23.34 -0.96
N PRO A 201 -17.23 -23.56 0.36
CA PRO A 201 -17.29 -22.45 1.30
C PRO A 201 -15.92 -21.82 1.58
N ALA A 202 -14.84 -22.57 1.35
CA ALA A 202 -13.47 -22.18 1.64
C ALA A 202 -13.09 -20.74 1.32
N LEU A 203 -13.19 -20.41 0.04
CA LEU A 203 -12.74 -19.13 -0.45
C LEU A 203 -13.68 -18.00 -0.02
N ARG A 204 -14.99 -18.28 0.03
CA ARG A 204 -16.01 -17.29 0.34
C ARG A 204 -15.93 -16.82 1.79
N TYR A 205 -15.82 -17.76 2.72
CA TYR A 205 -15.76 -17.42 4.16
C TYR A 205 -14.41 -16.85 4.55
N GLY A 206 -13.31 -17.38 3.99
CA GLY A 206 -11.96 -16.82 4.18
C GLY A 206 -11.85 -15.38 3.69
N ILE A 207 -12.34 -15.09 2.48
CA ILE A 207 -12.38 -13.72 1.93
C ILE A 207 -13.33 -12.83 2.74
N ALA A 208 -14.50 -13.33 3.13
CA ALA A 208 -15.48 -12.55 3.90
C ALA A 208 -14.92 -12.13 5.27
N TRP A 209 -14.29 -13.05 6.01
CA TRP A 209 -13.68 -12.76 7.31
C TRP A 209 -12.49 -11.83 7.19
N ALA A 210 -11.58 -12.09 6.24
CA ALA A 210 -10.46 -11.20 5.98
C ALA A 210 -10.93 -9.81 5.56
N GLY A 211 -11.99 -9.74 4.75
CA GLY A 211 -12.65 -8.51 4.34
C GLY A 211 -13.30 -7.78 5.52
N ALA A 212 -14.00 -8.49 6.40
CA ALA A 212 -14.62 -7.91 7.60
C ALA A 212 -13.56 -7.32 8.55
N ILE A 213 -12.46 -8.03 8.77
CA ILE A 213 -11.32 -7.53 9.56
C ILE A 213 -10.72 -6.30 8.88
N ALA A 214 -10.51 -6.34 7.56
CA ALA A 214 -10.00 -5.20 6.82
C ALA A 214 -10.91 -3.97 6.95
N VAL A 215 -12.23 -4.15 6.80
CA VAL A 215 -13.22 -3.08 6.96
C VAL A 215 -13.21 -2.53 8.38
N LEU A 216 -13.19 -3.39 9.41
CA LEU A 216 -13.12 -2.97 10.81
C LEU A 216 -11.84 -2.15 11.10
N VAL A 217 -10.69 -2.60 10.60
CA VAL A 217 -9.44 -1.87 10.80
C VAL A 217 -9.46 -0.55 10.03
N ILE A 218 -10.00 -0.52 8.81
CA ILE A 218 -10.17 0.72 8.04
C ILE A 218 -11.11 1.69 8.76
N THR A 219 -12.24 1.24 9.29
CA THR A 219 -13.19 2.11 9.99
C THR A 219 -12.56 2.66 11.27
N LEU A 220 -11.90 1.83 12.08
CA LEU A 220 -11.13 2.28 13.24
C LEU A 220 -10.00 3.26 12.85
N ALA A 221 -9.36 3.03 11.70
CA ALA A 221 -8.38 3.94 11.13
C ALA A 221 -8.99 5.24 10.59
N LEU A 222 -10.31 5.37 10.46
CA LEU A 222 -10.98 6.62 10.07
C LEU A 222 -11.52 7.40 11.28
N VAL A 223 -11.76 6.74 12.41
CA VAL A 223 -12.24 7.36 13.66
C VAL A 223 -11.40 8.58 14.09
N PRO A 224 -10.05 8.52 14.14
CA PRO A 224 -9.26 9.67 14.55
C PRO A 224 -9.31 10.84 13.55
N ILE A 225 -9.63 10.61 12.28
CA ILE A 225 -9.89 11.71 11.31
C ILE A 225 -11.15 12.47 11.71
N PHE A 226 -12.20 11.75 12.10
CA PHE A 226 -13.46 12.35 12.51
C PHE A 226 -13.29 13.20 13.78
N PHE A 227 -12.58 12.69 14.78
CA PHE A 227 -12.29 13.44 16.01
C PHE A 227 -11.30 14.60 15.78
N ALA A 228 -10.36 14.48 14.84
CA ALA A 228 -9.45 15.57 14.50
C ALA A 228 -10.13 16.71 13.72
N ARG A 229 -11.38 16.55 13.29
CA ARG A 229 -12.13 17.56 12.52
C ARG A 229 -12.62 18.73 13.39
N GLU A 230 -12.52 18.62 14.72
CA GLU A 230 -13.11 19.58 15.67
C GLU A 230 -12.19 20.70 16.16
N ARG A 231 -10.87 20.65 15.90
CA ARG A 231 -10.00 21.80 16.19
C ARG A 231 -9.81 22.66 14.95
N ARG A 232 -10.85 23.43 14.60
CA ARG A 232 -10.59 24.68 13.88
C ARG A 232 -9.94 25.61 14.89
N ASP A 233 -8.67 25.92 14.68
CA ASP A 233 -8.00 27.01 15.40
C ASP A 233 -8.60 28.34 14.89
N LEU A 234 -9.82 28.67 15.37
CA LEU A 234 -10.57 29.88 15.01
C LEU A 234 -9.70 31.14 15.23
N VAL A 235 -8.78 31.08 16.19
CA VAL A 235 -7.81 32.13 16.51
C VAL A 235 -6.85 32.41 15.34
N ALA A 236 -6.41 31.40 14.59
CA ALA A 236 -5.53 31.59 13.43
C ALA A 236 -6.29 32.20 12.24
N GLU A 237 -7.58 31.91 12.10
CA GLU A 237 -8.47 32.54 11.11
C GLU A 237 -8.82 34.00 11.49
N GLU A 238 -8.99 34.30 12.79
CA GLU A 238 -9.22 35.67 13.28
C GLU A 238 -7.99 36.57 13.16
N LEU A 239 -6.78 36.04 13.39
CA LEU A 239 -5.53 36.78 13.17
C LEU A 239 -5.23 37.05 11.69
N GLN A 240 -5.79 36.25 10.78
CA GLN A 240 -5.67 36.45 9.33
C GLN A 240 -6.80 37.29 8.74
N ARG A 241 -7.83 37.69 9.51
CA ARG A 241 -8.76 38.71 9.04
C ARG A 241 -7.98 40.01 8.89
N PRO A 242 -7.83 40.55 7.66
CA PRO A 242 -7.23 41.87 7.49
C PRO A 242 -8.06 42.84 8.34
N SER A 243 -7.39 43.56 9.24
CA SER A 243 -8.02 44.57 10.08
C SER A 243 -8.75 45.55 9.17
N MET A 244 -10.07 45.41 9.11
CA MET A 244 -10.93 46.30 8.35
C MET A 244 -10.85 47.68 9.01
N ASN A 245 -9.95 48.50 8.46
CA ASN A 245 -9.99 49.96 8.41
C ASN A 245 -10.43 50.65 9.71
N ARG A 246 -9.49 50.83 10.65
CA ARG A 246 -9.67 51.67 11.85
C ARG A 246 -9.30 53.15 11.64
N ASP A 247 -9.13 53.58 10.38
CA ASP A 247 -8.74 54.95 10.02
C ASP A 247 -9.92 55.79 9.47
N ARG A 248 -11.16 55.45 9.83
CA ARG A 248 -12.35 56.28 9.58
C ARG A 248 -13.25 56.37 10.82
N LEU A 249 -12.79 57.07 11.84
CA LEU A 249 -13.56 57.76 12.89
C LEU A 249 -12.72 58.94 13.39
#